data_AF-A0A7Z3BPB8-F1
#
_entry.id   AF-A0A7Z3BPB8-F1
#
_cell.length_a   1.000
_cell.length_b   1.000
_cell.length_c   1.000
_cell.angle_alpha   90.00
_cell.angle_beta   90.00
_cell.angle_gamma   90.00
#
_symmetry.space_group_name_H-M   'P 1'
#
loop_
_entity.id
_entity.type
_entity.pdbx_description
1 polymer ?
#
loop_
_entity_poly.entity_id
_entity_poly.type
_entity_poly.pdbx_seq_one_letter_code
_entity_poly.pdbx_strand_id
1 'polypeptide(L)' 'MYADPKHLRDREIKLRVDEATYDVIEALARFHRTQKAVLVREFVQAQLDQLATEDNGETNVA' A
#
# COMPACT_ATOMS: atom_id res chain seq x y z
N MET A 1 25.00 -13.01 -0.54
CA MET A 1 24.31 -13.26 -1.82
C MET A 1 22.92 -13.74 -1.47
N TYR A 2 21.92 -12.93 -1.85
CA TYR A 2 20.51 -12.91 -1.44
C TYR A 2 20.25 -12.78 0.07
N ALA A 3 19.92 -11.55 0.48
CA ALA A 3 19.13 -11.35 1.67
C ALA A 3 17.85 -12.20 1.52
N ASP A 4 17.66 -13.12 2.47
CA ASP A 4 16.56 -14.07 2.63
C ASP A 4 15.25 -13.75 1.86
N PRO A 5 14.80 -14.55 0.88
CA PRO A 5 13.57 -14.26 0.14
C PRO A 5 12.28 -14.22 1.01
N LYS A 6 12.35 -14.57 2.30
CA LYS A 6 11.25 -14.50 3.26
C LYS A 6 10.93 -13.12 3.86
N HIS A 7 11.66 -12.04 3.58
CA HIS A 7 11.28 -10.72 4.15
C HIS A 7 10.04 -10.09 3.51
N LEU A 8 9.65 -10.55 2.31
CA LEU A 8 8.57 -9.91 1.58
C LEU A 8 7.22 -10.45 2.07
N ARG A 9 6.59 -9.68 2.96
CA ARG A 9 5.14 -9.66 3.25
C ARG A 9 4.64 -10.45 4.46
N ASP A 10 5.51 -10.76 5.42
CA ASP A 10 5.09 -11.42 6.67
C ASP A 10 4.62 -10.43 7.77
N ARG A 11 4.62 -9.12 7.49
CA ARG A 11 4.21 -8.08 8.44
C ARG A 11 2.76 -7.69 8.21
N GLU A 12 1.85 -8.34 8.93
CA GLU A 12 0.42 -8.02 8.88
C GLU A 12 0.12 -6.69 9.60
N ILE A 13 -0.63 -5.82 8.93
CA ILE A 13 -1.17 -4.58 9.51
C ILE A 13 -2.70 -4.67 9.44
N LYS A 14 -3.35 -4.50 10.60
CA LYS A 14 -4.82 -4.48 10.67
C LYS A 14 -5.34 -3.07 10.40
N LEU A 15 -6.06 -2.90 9.30
CA LEU A 15 -6.72 -1.66 8.93
C LEU A 15 -8.21 -1.73 9.28
N ARG A 16 -8.71 -0.73 10.00
CA ARG A 16 -10.15 -0.54 10.22
C ARG A 16 -10.60 0.67 9.42
N VAL A 17 -11.66 0.48 8.63
CA VAL A 17 -12.31 1.52 7.83
C VAL A 17 -13.80 1.52 8.11
N ASP A 18 -14.48 2.60 7.79
CA ASP A 18 -15.94 2.62 7.80
C ASP A 18 -16.53 1.70 6.71
N GLU A 19 -17.84 1.45 6.81
CA GLU A 19 -18.58 0.55 5.93
C GLU A 19 -18.55 1.01 4.47
N ALA A 20 -18.78 2.30 4.21
CA ALA A 20 -18.81 2.84 2.85
C ALA A 20 -17.45 2.69 2.15
N THR A 21 -16.35 2.94 2.87
CA THR A 21 -15.00 2.77 2.37
C THR A 21 -14.70 1.30 2.10
N TYR A 22 -15.16 0.40 2.98
CA TYR A 22 -15.00 -1.04 2.78
C TYR A 22 -15.72 -1.54 1.53
N ASP A 23 -16.93 -1.05 1.27
CA ASP A 23 -17.73 -1.40 0.09
C ASP A 23 -17.06 -0.93 -1.21
N VAL A 24 -16.45 0.25 -1.21
CA VAL A 24 -15.68 0.75 -2.34
C VAL A 24 -14.47 -0.15 -2.61
N ILE A 25 -13.71 -0.52 -1.57
CA ILE A 25 -12.57 -1.43 -1.69
C ILE A 25 -13.02 -2.80 -2.22
N GLU A 26 -14.17 -3.29 -1.75
CA GLU A 26 -14.77 -4.53 -2.25
C GLU A 26 -15.07 -4.45 -3.74
N ALA A 27 -15.78 -3.41 -4.16
CA ALA A 27 -16.19 -3.23 -5.54
C ALA A 27 -14.99 -3.14 -6.47
N LEU A 28 -13.97 -2.36 -6.09
CA LEU A 28 -12.73 -2.22 -6.85
C LEU A 28 -11.95 -3.53 -6.92
N ALA A 29 -11.80 -4.25 -5.81
CA ALA A 29 -11.10 -5.53 -5.79
C ALA A 29 -11.79 -6.56 -6.71
N ARG A 30 -13.13 -6.60 -6.70
CA ARG A 30 -13.92 -7.46 -7.58
C ARG A 30 -13.76 -7.05 -9.05
N PHE A 31 -13.84 -5.75 -9.35
CA PHE A 31 -13.68 -5.22 -10.71
C PHE A 31 -12.30 -5.58 -11.30
N HIS A 32 -11.24 -5.43 -10.50
CA HIS A 32 -9.86 -5.76 -10.90
C HIS A 32 -9.51 -7.25 -10.75
N ARG A 33 -10.45 -8.11 -10.29
CA ARG A 33 -10.24 -9.54 -10.03
C ARG A 33 -9.03 -9.84 -9.14
N THR A 34 -8.85 -9.04 -8.09
CA THR A 34 -7.74 -9.15 -7.14
C THR A 34 -8.23 -9.28 -5.70
N GLN A 35 -7.33 -9.62 -4.78
CA GLN A 35 -7.63 -9.65 -3.35
C GLN A 35 -7.64 -8.23 -2.79
N LYS A 36 -8.59 -7.93 -1.88
CA LYS A 36 -8.69 -6.63 -1.20
C LYS A 36 -7.36 -6.20 -0.56
N ALA A 37 -6.71 -7.13 0.13
CA ALA A 37 -5.42 -6.87 0.79
C ALA A 37 -4.29 -6.56 -0.21
N VAL A 38 -4.31 -7.17 -1.39
CA VAL A 38 -3.36 -6.90 -2.47
C VAL A 38 -3.58 -5.50 -3.03
N LEU A 39 -4.83 -5.16 -3.35
CA LEU A 39 -5.22 -3.84 -3.85
C LEU A 39 -4.83 -2.72 -2.88
N VAL A 40 -5.22 -2.85 -1.61
CA VAL A 40 -4.93 -1.85 -0.57
C VAL A 40 -3.42 -1.69 -0.39
N ARG A 41 -2.65 -2.79 -0.40
CA ARG A 41 -1.19 -2.72 -0.32
C ARG A 41 -0.61 -1.94 -1.50
N GLU A 42 -1.10 -2.14 -2.71
CA GLU A 42 -0.61 -1.44 -3.90
C GLU A 42 -0.88 0.06 -3.83
N PHE A 43 -2.06 0.47 -3.38
CA PHE A 43 -2.38 1.89 -3.16
C PHE A 43 -1.51 2.51 -2.07
N VAL A 44 -1.33 1.81 -0.94
CA VAL A 44 -0.47 2.29 0.15
C VAL A 44 0.98 2.42 -0.33
N GLN A 45 1.50 1.44 -1.08
CA GLN A 45 2.86 1.50 -1.58
C GLN A 45 3.05 2.68 -2.55
N ALA A 46 2.11 2.87 -3.49
CA ALA A 46 2.17 3.98 -4.43
C ALA A 46 2.18 5.35 -3.71
N GLN A 47 1.34 5.49 -2.67
CA GLN A 47 1.30 6.73 -1.88
C GLN A 47 2.57 6.94 -1.05
N LEU A 48 3.12 5.87 -0.46
CA LEU A 48 4.39 5.94 0.29
C LEU A 48 5.56 6.32 -0.61
N ASP A 49 5.62 5.76 -1.82
CA ASP A 49 6.65 6.09 -2.80
C ASP A 49 6.54 7.57 -3.25
N GLN A 50 5.30 8.06 -3.40
CA GLN A 50 5.05 9.48 -3.69
C GLN A 50 5.51 10.38 -2.54
N LEU A 51 5.10 10.08 -1.30
CA LEU A 51 5.51 10.84 -0.11
C LEU A 51 7.02 10.85 0.08
N ALA A 52 7.68 9.70 -0.09
CA ALA A 52 9.13 9.61 -0.02
C ALA A 52 9.81 10.48 -1.10
N THR A 53 9.20 10.63 -2.27
CA THR A 53 9.73 11.50 -3.33
C THR A 53 9.57 12.98 -2.97
N GLU A 54 8.43 13.36 -2.39
CA GLU A 54 8.14 14.74 -1.92
C GLU A 54 9.11 15.17 -0.81
N ASP A 55 9.35 14.33 0.21
CA ASP A 55 10.28 14.61 1.32
C ASP A 55 11.74 14.79 0.84
N ASN A 56 12.17 14.03 -0.17
CA ASN A 56 13.49 14.17 -0.78
C ASN A 56 13.65 15.47 -1.57
N GLY A 57 12.54 16.07 -2.04
CA GLY A 57 12.53 17.38 -2.69
C GLY A 57 12.72 18.55 -1.72
N GLU A 58 12.21 18.43 -0.49
CA GLU A 58 12.34 19.46 0.55
C GLU A 58 13.69 19.42 1.27
N THR A 59 14.37 18.27 1.28
CA THR A 59 15.67 18.12 1.96
C THR A 59 16.84 18.71 1.15
N ASN A 60 16.67 19.01 -0.15
CA ASN A 60 17.73 19.50 -1.04
C ASN A 60 17.79 21.04 -1.17
N VAL A 61 17.23 21.76 -0.18
CA VAL A 61 17.37 23.21 -0.02
C VAL A 61 18.05 23.53 1.32
N ALA A 62 19.34 23.21 1.43
CA ALA A 62 20.23 23.75 2.47
C ALA A 62 21.69 23.67 2.02
#